data_AF-A0A3A4VD81-F1
#
_entry.id   AF-A0A3A4VD81-F1
#
_cell.length_a   1.000
_cell.length_b   1.000
_cell.length_c   1.000
_cell.angle_alpha   90.00
_cell.angle_beta   90.00
_cell.angle_gamma   90.00
#
_symmetry.space_group_name_H-M   'P 1'
#
loop_
_entity.id
_entity.type
_entity.pdbx_description
1 polymer ?
#
loop_
_entity_poly.entity_id
_entity_poly.type
_entity_poly.pdbx_seq_one_letter_code
_entity_poly.pdbx_strand_id
1 'polypeptide(L)'
;MQSALAELWQFFIANLRASHFGVFLLSIFLVTEVVDVPLISRYDFIFIAAVGFQLCALIFRFEQPKEFFVIFLFHLLATGMELFKTNPDIGSWTYPAAGSALFVIATVPLFSGFLYSAVGSYMSRAFTFLNLTFERFPAYHHFWIVSVLIYLNFFTHHFFYDIRYLLFAYVFIIFWKTKVYYQVYQKRRTMPLLMTTLLTAIFVWIAENIGTFTRIWLYPNQIESWQLVPLGKLGSWFLLLILSFALVSIIYRDKLQHR
;
A
#
# COMPACT_ATOMS: atom_id res chain seq x y z
N MET A 1 -6.34 13.11 -31.13
CA MET A 1 -7.08 12.95 -29.86
C MET A 1 -7.43 11.50 -29.53
N GLN A 2 -7.94 10.69 -30.47
CA GLN A 2 -8.31 9.28 -30.22
C GLN A 2 -7.15 8.40 -29.68
N SER A 3 -5.89 8.69 -30.04
CA SER A 3 -4.72 7.94 -29.54
C SER A 3 -4.35 8.21 -28.09
N ALA A 4 -4.55 9.44 -27.58
CA ALA A 4 -4.17 9.81 -26.21
C ALA A 4 -5.17 9.27 -25.18
N LEU A 5 -6.47 9.33 -25.49
CA LEU A 5 -7.52 8.74 -24.65
C LEU A 5 -7.38 7.21 -24.59
N ALA A 6 -7.09 6.56 -25.72
CA ALA A 6 -6.84 5.13 -25.75
C ALA A 6 -5.59 4.75 -24.91
N GLU A 7 -4.52 5.53 -24.98
CA GLU A 7 -3.31 5.29 -24.18
C GLU A 7 -3.58 5.48 -22.68
N LEU A 8 -4.31 6.54 -22.30
CA LEU A 8 -4.70 6.79 -20.91
C LEU A 8 -5.60 5.66 -20.37
N TRP A 9 -6.55 5.20 -21.17
CA TRP A 9 -7.43 4.09 -20.83
C TRP A 9 -6.66 2.79 -20.61
N GLN A 10 -5.69 2.49 -21.48
CA GLN A 10 -4.84 1.32 -21.32
C GLN A 10 -3.91 1.43 -20.11
N PHE A 11 -3.38 2.62 -19.82
CA PHE A 11 -2.62 2.87 -18.61
C PHE A 11 -3.47 2.63 -17.36
N PHE A 12 -4.72 3.11 -17.38
CA PHE A 12 -5.68 2.87 -16.30
C PHE A 12 -5.95 1.36 -16.13
N ILE A 13 -6.26 0.64 -17.20
CA ILE A 13 -6.47 -0.83 -17.15
C ILE A 13 -5.23 -1.55 -16.62
N ALA A 14 -4.03 -1.16 -17.06
CA ALA A 14 -2.79 -1.79 -16.60
C ALA A 14 -2.58 -1.60 -15.09
N ASN A 15 -2.87 -0.39 -14.57
CA ASN A 15 -2.84 -0.14 -13.13
C ASN A 15 -3.93 -0.90 -12.38
N LEU A 16 -5.16 -0.96 -12.92
CA LEU A 16 -6.26 -1.70 -12.32
C LEU A 16 -5.97 -3.20 -12.23
N ARG A 17 -5.34 -3.76 -13.27
CA ARG A 17 -4.84 -5.15 -13.30
C ARG A 17 -3.72 -5.35 -12.29
N ALA A 18 -2.80 -4.39 -12.15
CA ALA A 18 -1.75 -4.46 -11.15
C ALA A 18 -2.32 -4.40 -9.72
N SER A 19 -3.38 -3.61 -9.49
CA SER A 19 -4.03 -3.45 -8.20
C SER A 19 -5.10 -4.51 -7.91
N HIS A 20 -5.12 -5.64 -8.63
CA HIS A 20 -6.22 -6.61 -8.55
C HIS A 20 -6.49 -7.10 -7.13
N PHE A 21 -5.45 -7.37 -6.33
CA PHE A 21 -5.62 -7.78 -4.94
C PHE A 21 -6.22 -6.66 -4.06
N GLY A 22 -5.75 -5.41 -4.22
CA GLY A 22 -6.31 -4.27 -3.50
C GLY A 22 -7.77 -4.00 -3.89
N VAL A 23 -8.11 -4.09 -5.18
CA VAL A 23 -9.48 -3.96 -5.67
C VAL A 23 -10.37 -5.07 -5.10
N PHE A 24 -9.85 -6.31 -5.02
CA PHE A 24 -10.54 -7.42 -4.38
C PHE A 24 -10.86 -7.11 -2.91
N LEU A 25 -9.87 -6.69 -2.10
CA LEU A 25 -10.10 -6.34 -0.69
C LEU A 25 -11.12 -5.21 -0.52
N LEU A 26 -10.98 -4.13 -1.30
CA LEU A 26 -11.95 -3.01 -1.26
C LEU A 26 -13.36 -3.45 -1.66
N SER A 27 -13.47 -4.38 -2.61
CA SER A 27 -14.77 -4.95 -3.01
C SER A 27 -15.37 -5.76 -1.86
N ILE A 28 -14.58 -6.57 -1.16
CA ILE A 28 -15.04 -7.30 0.03
C ILE A 28 -15.49 -6.33 1.13
N PHE A 29 -14.80 -5.20 1.33
CA PHE A 29 -15.21 -4.19 2.32
C PHE A 29 -16.58 -3.62 2.01
N LEU A 30 -16.81 -3.23 0.76
CA LEU A 30 -18.08 -2.68 0.29
C LEU A 30 -19.20 -3.71 0.38
N VAL A 31 -18.95 -4.96 -0.03
CA VAL A 31 -19.94 -6.03 0.04
C VAL A 31 -20.31 -6.35 1.48
N THR A 32 -19.32 -6.50 2.36
CA THR A 32 -19.54 -6.82 3.78
C THR A 32 -20.06 -5.65 4.61
N GLU A 33 -20.15 -4.44 4.04
CA GLU A 33 -20.84 -3.31 4.66
C GLU A 33 -22.36 -3.44 4.54
N VAL A 34 -22.84 -4.06 3.46
CA VAL A 34 -24.28 -4.16 3.15
C VAL A 34 -24.83 -5.58 3.21
N VAL A 35 -23.95 -6.58 3.23
CA VAL A 35 -24.28 -8.00 3.37
C VAL A 35 -23.63 -8.56 4.61
N ASP A 36 -24.45 -9.04 5.54
CA ASP A 36 -23.97 -9.80 6.69
C ASP A 36 -23.65 -11.24 6.28
N VAL A 37 -22.50 -11.72 6.73
CA VAL A 37 -22.12 -13.12 6.56
C VAL A 37 -22.46 -13.86 7.85
N PRO A 38 -23.46 -14.76 7.86
CA PRO A 38 -23.89 -15.42 9.09
C PRO A 38 -22.77 -16.32 9.63
N LEU A 39 -22.72 -16.48 10.96
CA LEU A 39 -21.83 -17.38 11.69
C LEU A 39 -20.33 -17.03 11.69
N ILE A 40 -19.91 -16.01 10.97
CA ILE A 40 -18.50 -15.56 10.92
C ILE A 40 -18.41 -14.07 11.13
N SER A 41 -17.43 -13.62 11.93
CA SER A 41 -17.16 -12.19 12.05
C SER A 41 -16.76 -11.60 10.71
N ARG A 42 -17.20 -10.36 10.44
CA ARG A 42 -16.83 -9.63 9.21
C ARG A 42 -15.32 -9.62 8.97
N TYR A 43 -14.53 -9.40 10.02
CA TYR A 43 -13.07 -9.38 9.91
C TYR A 43 -12.46 -10.76 9.65
N ASP A 44 -13.03 -11.82 10.23
CA ASP A 44 -12.58 -13.18 9.97
C ASP A 44 -12.90 -13.59 8.53
N PHE A 45 -14.07 -13.21 8.02
CA PHE A 45 -14.44 -13.43 6.62
C PHE A 45 -13.48 -12.72 5.67
N ILE A 46 -13.17 -11.44 5.93
CA ILE A 46 -12.18 -10.68 5.15
C ILE A 46 -10.82 -11.37 5.19
N PHE A 47 -10.37 -11.81 6.38
CA PHE A 47 -9.09 -12.49 6.53
C PHE A 47 -9.03 -13.79 5.71
N ILE A 48 -10.05 -14.64 5.82
CA ILE A 48 -10.15 -15.89 5.06
C ILE A 48 -10.22 -15.60 3.55
N ALA A 49 -10.97 -14.58 3.12
CA ALA A 49 -11.03 -14.17 1.74
C ALA A 49 -9.67 -13.70 1.21
N ALA A 50 -8.91 -12.93 2.00
CA ALA A 50 -7.57 -12.47 1.65
C ALA A 50 -6.58 -13.62 1.53
N VAL A 51 -6.59 -14.55 2.50
CA VAL A 51 -5.78 -15.78 2.46
C VAL A 51 -6.15 -16.63 1.24
N GLY A 52 -7.44 -16.84 1.00
CA GLY A 52 -7.94 -17.60 -0.14
C GLY A 52 -7.51 -16.99 -1.47
N PHE A 53 -7.62 -15.66 -1.62
CA PHE A 53 -7.12 -14.94 -2.79
C PHE A 53 -5.62 -15.19 -2.99
N GLN A 54 -4.83 -15.04 -1.92
CA GLN A 54 -3.38 -15.18 -1.97
C GLN A 54 -2.94 -16.61 -2.34
N LEU A 55 -3.63 -17.62 -1.80
CA LEU A 55 -3.41 -19.02 -2.14
C LEU A 55 -3.78 -19.30 -3.61
N CYS A 56 -4.93 -18.81 -4.08
CA CYS A 56 -5.32 -18.91 -5.48
C CYS A 56 -4.29 -18.23 -6.40
N ALA A 57 -3.81 -17.04 -6.04
CA ALA A 57 -2.81 -16.32 -6.81
C ALA A 57 -1.51 -17.12 -6.97
N LEU A 58 -1.10 -17.85 -5.94
CA LEU A 58 0.05 -18.76 -5.97
C LEU A 58 -0.23 -20.05 -6.77
N ILE A 59 -1.35 -20.72 -6.53
CA ILE A 59 -1.73 -21.99 -7.17
C ILE A 59 -1.86 -21.79 -8.70
N PHE A 60 -2.56 -20.74 -9.11
CA PHE A 60 -2.75 -20.39 -10.53
C PHE A 60 -1.55 -19.62 -11.13
N ARG A 61 -0.48 -19.42 -10.36
CA ARG A 61 0.76 -18.73 -10.77
C ARG A 61 0.53 -17.30 -11.31
N PHE A 62 -0.52 -16.63 -10.82
CA PHE A 62 -0.69 -15.19 -11.02
C PHE A 62 0.38 -14.39 -10.27
N GLU A 63 0.90 -14.94 -9.18
CA GLU A 63 2.03 -14.40 -8.43
C GLU A 63 3.15 -15.42 -8.31
N GLN A 64 4.39 -14.93 -8.39
CA GLN A 64 5.59 -15.76 -8.27
C GLN A 64 5.97 -15.93 -6.79
N PRO A 65 6.62 -17.05 -6.39
CA PRO A 65 7.03 -17.26 -5.00
C PRO A 65 7.89 -16.13 -4.41
N LYS A 66 8.75 -15.51 -5.23
CA LYS A 66 9.55 -14.35 -4.82
C LYS A 66 8.70 -13.10 -4.53
N GLU A 67 7.61 -12.92 -5.26
CA GLU A 67 6.66 -11.82 -5.07
C GLU A 67 5.87 -12.06 -3.77
N PHE A 68 5.46 -13.31 -3.55
CA PHE A 68 4.82 -13.73 -2.30
C PHE A 68 5.69 -13.54 -1.06
N PHE A 69 7.00 -13.82 -1.14
CA PHE A 69 7.92 -13.54 -0.04
C PHE A 69 7.88 -12.06 0.37
N VAL A 70 7.87 -11.14 -0.60
CA VAL A 70 7.74 -9.71 -0.32
C VAL A 70 6.38 -9.40 0.31
N ILE A 71 5.28 -9.92 -0.25
CA ILE A 71 3.92 -9.77 0.29
C ILE A 71 3.83 -10.24 1.75
N PHE A 72 4.52 -11.32 2.10
CA PHE A 72 4.62 -11.83 3.46
C PHE A 72 5.39 -10.86 4.39
N LEU A 73 6.51 -10.28 3.92
CA LEU A 73 7.24 -9.25 4.67
C LEU A 73 6.37 -8.01 4.93
N PHE A 74 5.58 -7.59 3.93
CA PHE A 74 4.59 -6.53 4.11
C PHE A 74 3.61 -6.87 5.22
N HIS A 75 3.05 -8.09 5.20
CA HIS A 75 2.08 -8.52 6.20
C HIS A 75 2.66 -8.45 7.62
N LEU A 76 3.90 -8.93 7.80
CA LEU A 76 4.57 -8.93 9.10
C LEU A 76 4.86 -7.50 9.61
N LEU A 77 5.50 -6.67 8.77
CA LEU A 77 5.87 -5.31 9.15
C LEU A 77 4.62 -4.44 9.38
N ALA A 78 3.60 -4.61 8.55
CA ALA A 78 2.32 -3.95 8.70
C ALA A 78 1.62 -4.32 10.00
N THR A 79 1.53 -5.62 10.30
CA THR A 79 0.92 -6.09 11.55
C THR A 79 1.66 -5.51 12.77
N GLY A 80 3.00 -5.44 12.72
CA GLY A 80 3.79 -4.77 13.76
C GLY A 80 3.47 -3.29 13.92
N MET A 81 3.30 -2.57 12.81
CA MET A 81 2.91 -1.15 12.84
C MET A 81 1.48 -0.95 13.34
N GLU A 82 0.54 -1.77 12.88
CA GLU A 82 -0.85 -1.77 13.35
C GLU A 82 -0.91 -2.01 14.86
N LEU A 83 -0.18 -2.99 15.38
CA LEU A 83 -0.16 -3.31 16.83
C LEU A 83 0.28 -2.11 17.67
N PHE A 84 1.22 -1.31 17.16
CA PHE A 84 1.61 -0.07 17.79
C PHE A 84 0.55 1.03 17.64
N LYS A 85 0.02 1.21 16.44
CA LYS A 85 -0.87 2.33 16.10
C LYS A 85 -2.27 2.21 16.70
N THR A 86 -2.77 0.99 16.84
CA THR A 86 -4.08 0.69 17.42
C THR A 86 -3.99 0.30 18.89
N ASN A 87 -2.81 0.38 19.49
CA ASN A 87 -2.68 0.26 20.94
C ASN A 87 -3.56 1.34 21.61
N PRO A 88 -4.34 1.01 22.66
CA PRO A 88 -5.20 1.97 23.36
C PRO A 88 -4.48 3.25 23.82
N ASP A 89 -3.20 3.17 24.20
CA ASP A 89 -2.41 4.31 24.65
C ASP A 89 -2.00 5.24 23.49
N ILE A 90 -1.97 4.72 22.26
CA ILE A 90 -1.61 5.45 21.04
C ILE A 90 -2.84 5.94 20.28
N GLY A 91 -3.86 5.08 20.14
CA GLY A 91 -5.19 5.41 19.65
C GLY A 91 -5.22 6.09 18.27
N SER A 92 -4.30 5.74 17.36
CA SER A 92 -4.24 6.41 16.06
C SER A 92 -5.46 6.13 15.19
N TRP A 93 -6.01 4.92 15.31
CA TRP A 93 -7.31 4.48 14.79
C TRP A 93 -7.74 3.22 15.56
N THR A 94 -8.99 2.81 15.37
CA THR A 94 -9.54 1.60 16.00
C THR A 94 -10.23 0.70 14.99
N TYR A 95 -10.26 -0.59 15.30
CA TYR A 95 -10.99 -1.61 14.55
C TYR A 95 -12.28 -1.98 15.31
N PRO A 96 -13.43 -1.36 15.00
CA PRO A 96 -14.64 -1.47 15.82
C PRO A 96 -15.18 -2.90 15.95
N ALA A 97 -15.00 -3.76 14.93
CA ALA A 97 -15.48 -5.15 14.96
C ALA A 97 -14.41 -6.16 15.44
N ALA A 98 -13.31 -5.69 16.05
CA ALA A 98 -12.22 -6.59 16.47
C ALA A 98 -12.66 -7.51 17.61
N GLY A 99 -13.51 -7.02 18.52
CA GLY A 99 -14.00 -7.79 19.67
C GLY A 99 -14.87 -9.01 19.32
N SER A 100 -15.42 -9.06 18.10
CA SER A 100 -16.22 -10.21 17.62
C SER A 100 -15.44 -11.19 16.76
N ALA A 101 -14.17 -10.90 16.44
CA ALA A 101 -13.35 -11.67 15.52
C ALA A 101 -12.38 -12.62 16.25
N LEU A 102 -12.10 -13.76 15.62
CA LEU A 102 -11.18 -14.78 16.14
C LEU A 102 -9.73 -14.54 15.68
N PHE A 103 -9.54 -14.08 14.44
CA PHE A 103 -8.21 -13.82 13.87
C PHE A 103 -7.71 -12.43 14.25
N VAL A 104 -7.45 -12.22 15.54
CA VAL A 104 -7.03 -10.94 16.12
C VAL A 104 -5.81 -11.15 17.02
N ILE A 105 -4.83 -10.25 16.92
CA ILE A 105 -3.73 -10.13 17.87
C ILE A 105 -3.89 -8.79 18.59
N ALA A 106 -4.13 -8.84 19.91
CA ALA A 106 -4.46 -7.66 20.71
C ALA A 106 -5.64 -6.86 20.11
N THR A 107 -5.40 -5.67 19.56
CA THR A 107 -6.43 -4.83 18.91
C THR A 107 -6.43 -4.94 17.39
N VAL A 108 -5.59 -5.79 16.81
CA VAL A 108 -5.31 -5.84 15.37
C VAL A 108 -5.91 -7.10 14.75
N PRO A 109 -6.92 -6.97 13.88
CA PRO A 109 -7.39 -8.09 13.09
C PRO A 109 -6.34 -8.45 12.03
N LEU A 110 -6.09 -9.74 11.82
CA LEU A 110 -5.01 -10.21 10.95
C LEU A 110 -5.21 -9.84 9.47
N PHE A 111 -6.43 -9.50 9.04
CA PHE A 111 -6.61 -8.99 7.67
C PHE A 111 -5.92 -7.64 7.44
N SER A 112 -5.70 -6.84 8.48
CA SER A 112 -5.07 -5.52 8.37
C SER A 112 -3.68 -5.59 7.72
N GLY A 113 -2.89 -6.63 8.03
CA GLY A 113 -1.61 -6.86 7.38
C GLY A 113 -1.73 -7.02 5.86
N PHE A 114 -2.84 -7.61 5.38
CA PHE A 114 -3.10 -7.74 3.94
C PHE A 114 -3.39 -6.42 3.23
N LEU A 115 -3.82 -5.37 3.95
CA LEU A 115 -4.00 -4.02 3.37
C LEU A 115 -2.69 -3.49 2.80
N TYR A 116 -1.61 -3.66 3.55
CA TYR A 116 -0.26 -3.25 3.14
C TYR A 116 0.34 -4.24 2.15
N SER A 117 0.08 -5.54 2.31
CA SER A 117 0.43 -6.54 1.31
C SER A 117 -0.20 -6.26 -0.05
N ALA A 118 -1.39 -5.66 -0.11
CA ALA A 118 -2.01 -5.22 -1.37
C ALA A 118 -1.22 -4.11 -2.08
N VAL A 119 -0.58 -3.20 -1.33
CA VAL A 119 0.36 -2.22 -1.89
C VAL A 119 1.61 -2.90 -2.44
N GLY A 120 2.16 -3.88 -1.71
CA GLY A 120 3.29 -4.68 -2.16
C GLY A 120 3.00 -5.48 -3.43
N SER A 121 1.85 -6.17 -3.47
CA SER A 121 1.35 -6.89 -4.65
C SER A 121 1.16 -5.93 -5.83
N TYR A 122 0.53 -4.76 -5.64
CA TYR A 122 0.40 -3.74 -6.68
C TYR A 122 1.77 -3.35 -7.27
N MET A 123 2.74 -3.01 -6.43
CA MET A 123 4.06 -2.59 -6.89
C MET A 123 4.77 -3.71 -7.66
N SER A 124 4.77 -4.94 -7.12
CA SER A 124 5.35 -6.11 -7.79
C SER A 124 4.70 -6.38 -9.15
N ARG A 125 3.37 -6.30 -9.19
CA ARG A 125 2.60 -6.50 -10.42
C ARG A 125 2.81 -5.36 -11.41
N ALA A 126 2.97 -4.12 -10.95
CA ALA A 126 3.29 -2.98 -11.78
C ALA A 126 4.67 -3.14 -12.45
N PHE A 127 5.69 -3.62 -11.73
CA PHE A 127 7.00 -3.96 -12.28
C PHE A 127 6.92 -4.90 -13.48
N THR A 128 6.01 -5.87 -13.42
CA THR A 128 5.81 -6.87 -14.47
C THR A 128 4.92 -6.34 -15.59
N PHE A 129 3.74 -5.80 -15.29
CA PHE A 129 2.76 -5.38 -16.31
C PHE A 129 3.15 -4.11 -17.07
N LEU A 130 3.82 -3.17 -16.40
CA LEU A 130 4.26 -1.91 -16.99
C LEU A 130 5.73 -1.93 -17.42
N ASN A 131 6.42 -3.08 -17.27
CA ASN A 131 7.83 -3.26 -17.58
C ASN A 131 8.70 -2.11 -17.02
N LEU A 132 8.58 -1.88 -15.70
CA LEU A 132 9.20 -0.73 -15.06
C LEU A 132 10.72 -0.82 -15.09
N THR A 133 11.35 0.27 -15.50
CA THR A 133 12.82 0.46 -15.50
C THR A 133 13.14 1.86 -14.99
N PHE A 134 14.32 2.05 -14.39
CA PHE A 134 14.66 3.28 -13.69
C PHE A 134 15.97 3.87 -14.22
N GLU A 135 15.99 5.19 -14.41
CA GLU A 135 17.18 5.95 -14.78
C GLU A 135 17.56 6.88 -13.62
N ARG A 136 18.88 7.03 -13.38
CA ARG A 136 19.43 7.86 -12.28
C ARG A 136 18.82 7.51 -10.93
N PHE A 137 18.69 6.21 -10.66
CA PHE A 137 18.29 5.73 -9.35
C PHE A 137 19.39 6.06 -8.32
N PRO A 138 19.06 6.56 -7.11
CA PRO A 138 20.07 6.88 -6.11
C PRO A 138 20.83 5.62 -5.66
N ALA A 139 21.96 5.83 -4.99
CA ALA A 139 22.69 4.70 -4.42
C ALA A 139 21.78 3.89 -3.48
N TYR A 140 21.81 2.57 -3.63
CA TYR A 140 20.86 1.67 -2.97
C TYR A 140 20.85 1.82 -1.44
N HIS A 141 21.99 2.17 -0.83
CA HIS A 141 22.07 2.43 0.61
C HIS A 141 21.26 3.67 1.03
N HIS A 142 21.31 4.78 0.27
CA HIS A 142 20.50 5.97 0.58
C HIS A 142 19.00 5.65 0.56
N PHE A 143 18.58 4.82 -0.39
CA PHE A 143 17.19 4.36 -0.49
C PHE A 143 16.76 3.54 0.73
N TRP A 144 17.60 2.60 1.19
CA TRP A 144 17.30 1.82 2.39
C TRP A 144 17.37 2.65 3.67
N ILE A 145 18.36 3.55 3.79
CA ILE A 145 18.48 4.44 4.95
C ILE A 145 17.20 5.27 5.10
N VAL A 146 16.73 5.94 4.03
CA VAL A 146 15.52 6.75 4.11
C VAL A 146 14.29 5.90 4.42
N SER A 147 14.20 4.68 3.89
CA SER A 147 13.08 3.77 4.13
C SER A 147 13.01 3.29 5.57
N VAL A 148 14.16 2.91 6.16
CA VAL A 148 14.24 2.55 7.59
C VAL A 148 13.90 3.74 8.47
N LEU A 149 14.41 4.94 8.15
CA LEU A 149 14.08 6.16 8.91
C LEU A 149 12.59 6.51 8.83
N ILE A 150 11.94 6.31 7.68
CA ILE A 150 10.49 6.45 7.52
C ILE A 150 9.76 5.46 8.45
N TYR A 151 10.13 4.19 8.40
CA TYR A 151 9.50 3.17 9.25
C TYR A 151 9.65 3.52 10.72
N LEU A 152 10.86 3.87 11.18
CA LEU A 152 11.11 4.29 12.56
C LEU A 152 10.32 5.55 12.93
N ASN A 153 10.27 6.56 12.07
CA ASN A 153 9.48 7.77 12.30
C ASN A 153 7.99 7.46 12.46
N PHE A 154 7.45 6.46 11.76
CA PHE A 154 6.07 6.03 11.99
C PHE A 154 5.82 5.49 13.40
N PHE A 155 6.81 4.99 14.14
CA PHE A 155 6.65 4.64 15.56
C PHE A 155 6.97 5.83 16.48
N THR A 156 8.06 6.54 16.19
CA THR A 156 8.64 7.48 17.17
C THR A 156 7.99 8.85 17.20
N HIS A 157 7.26 9.29 16.17
CA HIS A 157 6.60 10.61 16.17
C HIS A 157 5.52 10.76 17.24
N HIS A 158 5.08 9.65 17.85
CA HIS A 158 4.17 9.66 18.98
C HIS A 158 4.85 10.05 20.30
N PHE A 159 6.17 9.87 20.40
CA PHE A 159 6.96 10.12 21.61
C PHE A 159 7.97 11.27 21.44
N PHE A 160 8.39 11.53 20.21
CA PHE A 160 9.40 12.53 19.84
C PHE A 160 8.90 13.41 18.69
N TYR A 161 9.72 14.37 18.28
CA TYR A 161 9.42 15.24 17.14
C TYR A 161 9.16 14.45 15.85
N ASP A 162 8.09 14.83 15.15
CA ASP A 162 7.82 14.30 13.83
C ASP A 162 8.81 14.88 12.80
N ILE A 163 9.82 14.08 12.44
CA ILE A 163 10.86 14.46 11.48
C ILE A 163 10.43 14.33 10.01
N ARG A 164 9.13 14.19 9.73
CA ARG A 164 8.60 13.95 8.37
C ARG A 164 9.10 14.92 7.32
N TYR A 165 9.19 16.21 7.66
CA TYR A 165 9.67 17.23 6.72
C TYR A 165 11.14 17.03 6.33
N LEU A 166 11.98 16.55 7.26
CA LEU A 166 13.36 16.18 6.95
C LEU A 166 13.41 14.94 6.06
N LEU A 167 12.53 13.96 6.29
CA LEU A 167 12.41 12.77 5.44
C LEU A 167 11.95 13.15 4.03
N PHE A 168 10.97 14.04 3.89
CA PHE A 168 10.56 14.57 2.58
C PHE A 168 11.71 15.26 1.86
N ALA A 169 12.45 16.13 2.54
CA ALA A 169 13.61 16.80 1.96
C ALA A 169 14.64 15.77 1.47
N TYR A 170 14.92 14.74 2.27
CA TYR A 170 15.87 13.70 1.90
C TYR A 170 15.39 12.88 0.70
N VAL A 171 14.13 12.41 0.71
CA VAL A 171 13.51 11.71 -0.43
C VAL A 171 13.56 12.57 -1.69
N PHE A 172 13.21 13.85 -1.58
CA PHE A 172 13.21 14.78 -2.70
C PHE A 172 14.62 14.94 -3.29
N ILE A 173 15.64 15.16 -2.45
CA ILE A 173 17.03 15.31 -2.88
C ILE A 173 17.51 14.07 -3.63
N ILE A 174 17.32 12.86 -3.08
CA ILE A 174 17.89 11.64 -3.67
C ILE A 174 17.14 11.18 -4.93
N PHE A 175 15.83 11.44 -5.02
CA PHE A 175 15.01 11.00 -6.15
C PHE A 175 14.67 12.12 -7.16
N TRP A 176 15.14 13.36 -6.95
CA TRP A 176 14.85 14.50 -7.82
C TRP A 176 15.10 14.22 -9.31
N LYS A 177 16.19 13.50 -9.60
CA LYS A 177 16.62 13.15 -10.97
C LYS A 177 16.12 11.77 -11.42
N THR A 178 15.46 11.01 -10.54
CA THR A 178 15.07 9.63 -10.84
C THR A 178 13.83 9.59 -11.72
N LYS A 179 13.95 8.91 -12.85
CA LYS A 179 12.86 8.73 -13.80
C LYS A 179 12.43 7.27 -13.84
N VAL A 180 11.13 7.05 -13.86
CA VAL A 180 10.51 5.75 -14.09
C VAL A 180 10.13 5.68 -15.55
N TYR A 181 10.61 4.66 -16.24
CA TYR A 181 10.19 4.30 -17.57
C TYR A 181 9.20 3.14 -17.49
N TYR A 182 8.11 3.27 -18.21
CA TYR A 182 7.04 2.28 -18.25
C TYR A 182 6.52 2.12 -19.67
N GLN A 183 6.01 0.93 -19.97
CA GLN A 183 5.44 0.60 -21.27
C GLN A 183 3.92 0.53 -21.15
N VAL A 184 3.24 1.36 -21.94
CA VAL A 184 1.78 1.28 -22.12
C VAL A 184 1.55 0.99 -23.59
N TYR A 185 0.77 -0.06 -23.87
CA TYR A 185 0.56 -0.53 -25.23
C TYR A 185 1.90 -0.85 -25.93
N GLN A 186 2.20 -0.11 -27.00
CA GLN A 186 3.41 -0.23 -27.81
C GLN A 186 4.42 0.92 -27.58
N LYS A 187 4.13 1.86 -26.66
CA LYS A 187 4.99 3.04 -26.44
C LYS A 187 5.62 3.02 -25.07
N ARG A 188 6.92 3.33 -25.04
CA ARG A 188 7.67 3.59 -23.80
C ARG A 188 7.46 5.05 -23.40
N ARG A 189 7.03 5.27 -22.16
CA ARG A 189 6.82 6.58 -21.55
C ARG A 189 7.68 6.71 -20.31
N THR A 190 7.81 7.93 -19.81
CA THR A 190 8.56 8.21 -18.60
C THR A 190 7.86 9.27 -17.75
N MET A 191 8.04 9.16 -16.44
CA MET A 191 7.63 10.16 -15.47
C MET A 191 8.63 10.23 -14.30
N PRO A 192 8.77 11.38 -13.63
CA PRO A 192 9.58 11.46 -12.41
C PRO A 192 9.05 10.50 -11.34
N LEU A 193 9.94 9.80 -10.62
CA LEU A 193 9.52 8.86 -9.58
C LEU A 193 8.67 9.54 -8.50
N LEU A 194 9.04 10.75 -8.09
CA LEU A 194 8.27 11.52 -7.11
C LEU A 194 6.82 11.77 -7.56
N MET A 195 6.61 12.00 -8.86
CA MET A 195 5.27 12.15 -9.42
C MET A 195 4.52 10.82 -9.41
N THR A 196 5.16 9.72 -9.79
CA THR A 196 4.60 8.36 -9.67
C THR A 196 4.12 8.10 -8.25
N THR A 197 4.99 8.31 -7.26
CA THR A 197 4.70 8.06 -5.85
C THR A 197 3.55 8.94 -5.35
N LEU A 198 3.51 10.22 -5.74
CA LEU A 198 2.42 11.12 -5.39
C LEU A 198 1.08 10.67 -5.96
N LEU A 199 1.05 10.29 -7.24
CA LEU A 199 -0.18 9.80 -7.89
C LEU A 199 -0.65 8.50 -7.24
N THR A 200 0.26 7.56 -6.97
CA THR A 200 -0.08 6.34 -6.23
C THR A 200 -0.57 6.64 -4.81
N ALA A 201 0.00 7.63 -4.12
CA ALA A 201 -0.44 8.03 -2.78
C ALA A 201 -1.89 8.56 -2.78
N ILE A 202 -2.30 9.26 -3.85
CA ILE A 202 -3.69 9.71 -4.01
C ILE A 202 -4.63 8.51 -4.13
N PHE A 203 -4.28 7.48 -4.90
CA PHE A 203 -5.10 6.26 -4.99
C PHE A 203 -5.17 5.50 -3.66
N VAL A 204 -4.07 5.44 -2.91
CA VAL A 204 -4.07 4.86 -1.55
C VAL A 204 -4.97 5.69 -0.63
N TRP A 205 -4.94 7.02 -0.71
CA TRP A 205 -5.85 7.88 0.06
C TRP A 205 -7.32 7.71 -0.34
N ILE A 206 -7.63 7.42 -1.60
CA ILE A 206 -8.99 7.05 -2.02
C ILE A 206 -9.39 5.71 -1.38
N ALA A 207 -8.51 4.71 -1.43
CA ALA A 207 -8.74 3.40 -0.79
C ALA A 207 -8.95 3.54 0.73
N GLU A 208 -8.19 4.42 1.38
CA GLU A 208 -8.33 4.77 2.80
C GLU A 208 -9.71 5.34 3.12
N ASN A 209 -10.25 6.21 2.25
CA ASN A 209 -11.60 6.74 2.42
C ASN A 209 -12.66 5.65 2.24
N ILE A 210 -12.47 4.69 1.33
CA ILE A 210 -13.38 3.55 1.19
C ILE A 210 -13.37 2.71 2.47
N GLY A 211 -12.19 2.36 3.00
CA GLY A 211 -12.08 1.55 4.21
C GLY A 211 -12.73 2.19 5.45
N THR A 212 -12.50 3.49 5.65
CA THR A 212 -13.14 4.27 6.74
C THR A 212 -14.64 4.46 6.51
N PHE A 213 -15.09 4.63 5.26
CA PHE A 213 -16.51 4.71 4.92
C PHE A 213 -17.25 3.42 5.25
N THR A 214 -16.62 2.26 4.97
CA THR A 214 -17.14 0.93 5.32
C THR A 214 -16.86 0.53 6.77
N ARG A 215 -16.49 1.47 7.64
CA ARG A 215 -16.23 1.25 9.07
C ARG A 215 -15.27 0.09 9.39
N ILE A 216 -14.35 -0.23 8.47
CA ILE A 216 -13.38 -1.29 8.69
C ILE A 216 -12.40 -0.84 9.77
N TRP A 217 -11.92 0.40 9.70
CA TRP A 217 -11.26 1.10 10.80
C TRP A 217 -11.80 2.53 10.87
N LEU A 218 -11.67 3.15 12.03
CA LEU A 218 -12.13 4.50 12.28
C LEU A 218 -11.03 5.35 12.92
N TYR A 219 -10.81 6.54 12.38
CA TYR A 219 -10.04 7.56 13.07
C TYR A 219 -10.83 8.14 14.26
N PRO A 220 -10.17 8.73 15.28
CA PRO A 220 -10.86 9.33 16.43
C PRO A 220 -11.94 10.35 16.05
N ASN A 221 -11.71 11.11 14.97
CA ASN A 221 -12.65 12.09 14.46
C ASN A 221 -13.78 11.51 13.57
N GLN A 222 -13.81 10.19 13.36
CA GLN A 222 -14.82 9.50 12.53
C GLN A 222 -15.73 8.55 13.34
N ILE A 223 -15.60 8.53 14.67
CA ILE A 223 -16.37 7.61 15.54
C ILE A 223 -17.87 7.89 15.44
N GLU A 224 -18.28 9.15 15.51
CA GLU A 224 -19.71 9.55 15.49
C GLU A 224 -20.27 9.62 14.06
N SER A 225 -19.51 10.22 13.15
CA SER A 225 -19.92 10.41 11.75
C SER A 225 -18.74 10.28 10.80
N TRP A 226 -18.96 9.67 9.65
CA TRP A 226 -17.93 9.61 8.62
C TRP A 226 -17.66 11.00 8.04
N GLN A 227 -16.38 11.31 7.89
CA GLN A 227 -15.88 12.47 7.17
C GLN A 227 -14.66 12.10 6.34
N LEU A 228 -14.38 12.86 5.30
CA LEU A 228 -13.21 12.63 4.45
C LEU A 228 -11.92 12.61 5.27
N VAL A 229 -11.07 11.63 5.00
CA VAL A 229 -9.77 11.49 5.66
C VAL A 229 -8.91 12.72 5.32
N PRO A 230 -8.32 13.41 6.31
CA PRO A 230 -7.59 14.65 6.06
C PRO A 230 -6.48 14.50 5.02
N LEU A 231 -6.33 15.48 4.13
CA LEU A 231 -5.26 15.49 3.12
C LEU A 231 -3.86 15.42 3.74
N GLY A 232 -3.70 15.84 5.01
CA GLY A 232 -2.45 15.66 5.75
C GLY A 232 -1.95 14.21 5.82
N LYS A 233 -2.84 13.21 5.67
CA LYS A 233 -2.48 11.78 5.59
C LYS A 233 -1.82 11.40 4.27
N LEU A 234 -2.01 12.16 3.19
CA LEU A 234 -1.32 11.92 1.91
C LEU A 234 0.20 11.89 2.09
N GLY A 235 0.74 12.74 2.96
CA GLY A 235 2.16 12.74 3.26
C GLY A 235 2.64 11.42 3.89
N SER A 236 1.86 10.84 4.78
CA SER A 236 2.15 9.52 5.35
C SER A 236 2.09 8.43 4.29
N TRP A 237 1.08 8.44 3.41
CA TRP A 237 0.99 7.47 2.31
C TRP A 237 2.14 7.60 1.32
N PHE A 238 2.55 8.82 0.99
CA PHE A 238 3.70 9.08 0.14
C PHE A 238 4.98 8.43 0.71
N LEU A 239 5.28 8.66 1.99
CA LEU A 239 6.45 8.06 2.63
C LEU A 239 6.32 6.55 2.80
N LEU A 240 5.13 6.05 3.13
CA LEU A 240 4.85 4.61 3.17
C LEU A 240 5.17 3.97 1.82
N LEU A 241 4.80 4.60 0.70
CA LEU A 241 5.11 4.08 -0.63
C LEU A 241 6.62 4.05 -0.93
N ILE A 242 7.41 4.97 -0.37
CA ILE A 242 8.88 4.89 -0.48
C ILE A 242 9.40 3.65 0.27
N LEU A 243 8.94 3.43 1.50
CA LEU A 243 9.27 2.22 2.27
C LEU A 243 8.81 0.95 1.54
N SER A 244 7.58 0.93 1.04
CA SER A 244 7.02 -0.18 0.26
C SER A 244 7.88 -0.49 -0.95
N PHE A 245 8.31 0.54 -1.66
CA PHE A 245 9.17 0.38 -2.82
C PHE A 245 10.53 -0.23 -2.43
N ALA A 246 11.09 0.12 -1.27
CA ALA A 246 12.33 -0.50 -0.79
C ALA A 246 12.15 -2.00 -0.57
N LEU A 247 11.07 -2.42 0.08
CA LEU A 247 10.77 -3.85 0.27
C LEU A 247 10.65 -4.60 -1.06
N VAL A 248 9.93 -4.03 -2.04
CA VAL A 248 9.78 -4.62 -3.37
C VAL A 248 11.10 -4.63 -4.15
N SER A 249 11.98 -3.64 -3.93
CA SER A 249 13.27 -3.56 -4.60
C SER A 249 14.20 -4.74 -4.31
N ILE A 250 13.99 -5.47 -3.21
CA ILE A 250 14.76 -6.68 -2.87
C ILE A 250 14.74 -7.68 -4.03
N ILE A 251 13.59 -7.83 -4.71
CA ILE A 251 13.40 -8.82 -5.78
C ILE A 251 13.50 -8.24 -7.20
N TYR A 252 13.65 -6.93 -7.34
CA TYR A 252 13.80 -6.21 -8.62
C TYR A 252 15.04 -5.32 -8.68
N ARG A 253 16.05 -5.63 -7.87
CA ARG A 253 17.27 -4.81 -7.72
C ARG A 253 17.99 -4.58 -9.05
N ASP A 254 18.00 -5.60 -9.92
CA ASP A 254 18.58 -5.57 -11.26
C ASP A 254 17.91 -4.52 -12.17
N LYS A 255 16.61 -4.33 -12.04
CA LYS A 255 15.83 -3.36 -12.83
C LYS A 255 16.02 -1.89 -12.40
N LEU A 256 16.65 -1.65 -11.25
CA LEU A 256 16.87 -0.31 -10.72
C LEU A 256 18.12 0.38 -11.29
N GLN A 257 19.01 -0.36 -11.95
CA GLN A 257 20.31 0.13 -12.41
C GLN A 257 20.39 0.16 -13.94
N HIS A 258 19.53 0.95 -14.60
CA HIS A 258 19.84 1.33 -15.98
C HIS A 258 20.68 2.61 -15.97
N ARG A 259 21.91 2.47 -16.48
CA ARG A 259 22.86 3.57 -16.73
C ARG A 259 22.23 4.64 -17.60
#